data_AF-A0A9D1XTK5-F1
#
_entry.id   AF-A0A9D1XTK5-F1
#
_cell.length_a   1.000
_cell.length_b   1.000
_cell.length_c   1.000
_cell.angle_alpha   90.00
_cell.angle_beta   90.00
_cell.angle_gamma   90.00
#
_symmetry.space_group_name_H-M   'P 1'
#
loop_
_entity.id
_entity.type
_entity.pdbx_description
1 polymer ?
#
loop_
_entity_poly.entity_id
_entity_poly.type
_entity_poly.pdbx_seq_one_letter_code
_entity_poly.pdbx_strand_id
1 'polypeptide(L)'
;KAIEQSLMINDQHSAYVFVQMSYSFDLLLALETDEGIKAKLRELKRRVGEMSLARAKKSLEELRSLDASQLSMLGPDWRQVSKWDVQNGYNIPRWGEYRNVWNLIREVGESALGIFMSGDKSIYQEGDKIMETLFSSIDYDQVSSCGIIFHIAAYWESQKAEVDL
;
A
#
# COMPACT_ATOMS: atom_id res chain seq x y z
N LYS A 1 -12.72 -22.29 4.68
CA LYS A 1 -11.50 -21.94 5.45
C LYS A 1 -10.77 -20.71 4.91
N ALA A 2 -10.15 -20.71 3.72
CA ALA A 2 -9.39 -19.55 3.24
C ALA A 2 -10.26 -18.28 3.04
N ILE A 3 -11.41 -18.40 2.37
CA ILE A 3 -12.36 -17.28 2.20
C ILE A 3 -12.90 -16.78 3.56
N GLU A 4 -13.15 -17.68 4.51
CA GLU A 4 -13.60 -17.33 5.86
C GLU A 4 -12.54 -16.52 6.61
N GLN A 5 -11.26 -16.85 6.45
CA GLN A 5 -10.16 -16.05 7.02
C GLN A 5 -10.08 -14.67 6.34
N SER A 6 -10.25 -14.60 5.02
CA SER A 6 -10.28 -13.33 4.30
C SER A 6 -11.43 -12.41 4.72
N LEU A 7 -12.55 -12.95 5.23
CA LEU A 7 -13.66 -12.17 5.76
C LEU A 7 -13.32 -11.46 7.08
N MET A 8 -12.34 -11.97 7.83
CA MET A 8 -11.90 -11.41 9.11
C MET A 8 -10.97 -10.20 8.96
N ILE A 9 -10.68 -9.78 7.73
CA ILE A 9 -9.86 -8.60 7.49
C ILE A 9 -10.47 -7.34 8.11
N ASN A 10 -9.61 -6.46 8.61
CA ASN A 10 -9.96 -5.17 9.17
C ASN A 10 -8.85 -4.13 8.93
N ASP A 11 -9.11 -2.90 9.34
CA ASP A 11 -8.28 -1.70 9.20
C ASP A 11 -7.00 -1.69 10.06
N GLN A 12 -6.82 -2.67 10.96
CA GLN A 12 -5.63 -2.79 11.81
C GLN A 12 -4.45 -3.42 11.05
N HIS A 13 -4.70 -4.03 9.88
CA HIS A 13 -3.65 -4.61 9.05
C HIS A 13 -2.87 -3.51 8.31
N SER A 14 -1.60 -3.80 8.01
CA SER A 14 -0.74 -2.92 7.20
C SER A 14 -1.16 -2.92 5.73
N ALA A 15 -0.87 -1.82 5.01
CA ALA A 15 -1.20 -1.69 3.58
C ALA A 15 -0.69 -2.84 2.71
N TYR A 16 0.51 -3.38 2.96
CA TYR A 16 1.04 -4.53 2.22
C TYR A 16 0.11 -5.76 2.24
N VAL A 17 -0.67 -5.96 3.31
CA VAL A 17 -1.63 -7.07 3.43
C VAL A 17 -2.74 -6.91 2.39
N PHE A 18 -3.22 -5.68 2.20
CA PHE A 18 -4.26 -5.34 1.23
C PHE A 18 -3.78 -5.59 -0.21
N VAL A 19 -2.55 -5.19 -0.51
CA VAL A 19 -1.92 -5.44 -1.83
C VAL A 19 -1.75 -6.94 -2.07
N GLN A 20 -1.20 -7.68 -1.10
CA GLN A 20 -1.00 -9.13 -1.22
C GLN A 20 -2.32 -9.88 -1.42
N MET A 21 -3.37 -9.47 -0.70
CA MET A 21 -4.70 -10.04 -0.85
C MET A 21 -5.31 -9.71 -2.20
N SER A 22 -5.14 -8.49 -2.70
CA SER A 22 -5.66 -8.10 -4.02
C SER A 22 -5.08 -8.96 -5.14
N TYR A 23 -3.76 -9.19 -5.16
CA TYR A 23 -3.13 -10.12 -6.10
C TYR A 23 -3.66 -11.56 -5.96
N SER A 24 -3.85 -12.01 -4.72
CA SER A 24 -4.38 -13.35 -4.45
C SER A 24 -5.80 -13.48 -4.98
N PHE A 25 -6.64 -12.44 -4.81
CA PHE A 25 -8.00 -12.43 -5.31
C PHE A 25 -8.07 -12.41 -6.83
N ASP A 26 -7.18 -11.68 -7.51
CA ASP A 26 -7.12 -11.69 -8.97
C ASP A 26 -6.82 -13.08 -9.53
N LEU A 27 -5.83 -13.77 -8.95
CA LEU A 27 -5.52 -15.14 -9.33
C LEU A 27 -6.70 -16.08 -9.05
N LEU A 28 -7.31 -15.99 -7.88
CA LEU A 28 -8.45 -16.83 -7.52
C LEU A 28 -9.65 -16.57 -8.43
N LEU A 29 -9.96 -15.32 -8.76
CA LEU A 29 -11.04 -14.97 -9.68
C LEU A 29 -10.81 -15.52 -11.10
N ALA A 30 -9.56 -15.54 -11.56
CA ALA A 30 -9.19 -16.08 -12.87
C ALA A 30 -9.33 -17.61 -12.94
N LEU A 31 -9.14 -18.32 -11.81
CA LEU A 31 -9.16 -19.78 -11.76
C LEU A 31 -10.50 -20.37 -11.28
N GLU A 32 -11.27 -19.61 -10.51
CA GLU A 32 -12.55 -20.06 -9.97
C GLU A 32 -13.58 -20.28 -11.08
N THR A 33 -14.43 -21.28 -10.92
CA THR A 33 -15.53 -21.59 -11.86
C THR A 33 -16.90 -21.41 -11.23
N ASP A 34 -17.01 -21.48 -9.91
CA ASP A 34 -18.25 -21.23 -9.17
C ASP A 34 -18.55 -19.72 -9.08
N GLU A 35 -19.66 -19.30 -9.68
CA GLU A 35 -20.06 -17.88 -9.71
C GLU A 35 -20.42 -17.32 -8.33
N GLY A 36 -20.90 -18.16 -7.40
CA GLY A 36 -21.17 -17.74 -6.03
C GLY A 36 -19.89 -17.43 -5.26
N ILE A 37 -18.82 -18.19 -5.47
CA ILE A 37 -17.50 -17.92 -4.91
C ILE A 37 -16.89 -16.69 -5.57
N LYS A 38 -16.97 -16.55 -6.90
CA LYS A 38 -16.50 -15.34 -7.58
C LYS A 38 -17.18 -14.07 -7.06
N ALA A 39 -18.49 -14.10 -6.83
CA ALA A 39 -19.21 -12.97 -6.26
C ALA A 39 -18.65 -12.59 -4.88
N LYS A 40 -18.37 -13.56 -4.01
CA LYS A 40 -17.76 -13.32 -2.70
C LYS A 40 -16.34 -12.76 -2.81
N LEU A 41 -15.53 -13.26 -3.76
CA LEU A 41 -14.19 -12.75 -4.00
C LEU A 41 -14.21 -11.30 -4.50
N ARG A 42 -15.13 -10.96 -5.42
CA ARG A 42 -15.32 -9.57 -5.87
C ARG A 42 -15.71 -8.64 -4.72
N GLU A 43 -16.62 -9.07 -3.85
CA GLU A 43 -17.01 -8.29 -2.68
C GLU A 43 -15.87 -8.10 -1.68
N LEU A 44 -15.08 -9.16 -1.42
CA LEU A 44 -13.87 -9.05 -0.59
C LEU A 44 -12.86 -8.07 -1.20
N LYS A 45 -12.66 -8.13 -2.51
CA LYS A 45 -11.76 -7.25 -3.25
C LYS A 45 -12.20 -5.78 -3.17
N ARG A 46 -13.51 -5.53 -3.31
CA ARG A 46 -14.14 -4.22 -3.12
C ARG A 46 -13.88 -3.67 -1.71
N ARG A 47 -14.13 -4.48 -0.67
CA ARG A 47 -13.89 -4.13 0.74
C ARG A 47 -12.41 -3.83 1.02
N VAL A 48 -11.49 -4.56 0.39
CA VAL A 48 -10.05 -4.26 0.44
C VAL A 48 -9.72 -2.91 -0.18
N GLY A 49 -10.37 -2.55 -1.29
CA GLY A 49 -10.28 -1.21 -1.88
C GLY A 49 -10.71 -0.10 -0.93
N GLU A 50 -11.86 -0.25 -0.26
CA GLU A 50 -12.36 0.73 0.71
C GLU A 50 -11.41 0.94 1.90
N MET A 51 -10.87 -0.15 2.47
CA MET A 51 -9.89 -0.06 3.56
C MET A 51 -8.58 0.57 3.07
N SER A 52 -8.16 0.26 1.85
CA SER A 52 -6.98 0.87 1.21
C SER A 52 -7.19 2.37 1.03
N LEU A 53 -8.37 2.81 0.62
CA LEU A 53 -8.71 4.24 0.52
C LEU A 53 -8.62 4.95 1.87
N ALA A 54 -9.23 4.37 2.91
CA ALA A 54 -9.18 4.94 4.26
C ALA A 54 -7.74 5.06 4.78
N ARG A 55 -6.92 4.02 4.55
CA ARG A 55 -5.51 3.99 4.92
C ARG A 55 -4.71 5.02 4.15
N ALA A 56 -4.90 5.12 2.84
CA ALA A 56 -4.22 6.08 1.99
C ALA A 56 -4.48 7.53 2.43
N LYS A 57 -5.73 7.88 2.74
CA LYS A 57 -6.08 9.21 3.26
C LYS A 57 -5.33 9.54 4.55
N LYS A 58 -5.37 8.63 5.52
CA LYS A 58 -4.70 8.81 6.81
C LYS A 58 -3.18 8.95 6.66
N SER A 59 -2.56 8.05 5.90
CA SER A 59 -1.11 8.05 5.71
C SER A 59 -0.63 9.24 4.88
N LEU A 60 -1.43 9.71 3.91
CA LEU A 60 -1.10 10.91 3.14
C LEU A 60 -1.17 12.16 4.02
N GLU A 61 -2.16 12.26 4.92
CA GLU A 61 -2.23 13.36 5.88
C GLU A 61 -0.99 13.40 6.78
N GLU A 62 -0.57 12.24 7.31
CA GLU A 62 0.66 12.12 8.09
C GLU A 62 1.90 12.47 7.26
N LEU A 63 1.98 12.03 6.00
CA LEU A 63 3.12 12.32 5.11
C LEU A 63 3.26 13.82 4.86
N ARG A 64 2.14 14.52 4.67
CA ARG A 64 2.12 15.97 4.46
C ARG A 64 2.50 16.79 5.71
N SER A 65 2.53 16.17 6.88
CA SER A 65 3.00 16.82 8.10
C SER A 65 4.53 16.82 8.22
N LEU A 66 5.22 16.02 7.41
CA LEU A 66 6.69 15.96 7.38
C LEU A 66 7.27 17.12 6.57
N ASP A 67 8.40 17.65 7.01
CA ASP A 67 9.15 18.64 6.27
C ASP A 67 10.11 18.01 5.23
N ALA A 68 10.68 18.85 4.37
CA ALA A 68 11.61 18.42 3.33
C ALA A 68 12.85 17.71 3.88
N SER A 69 13.36 18.12 5.04
CA SER A 69 14.53 17.49 5.67
C SER A 69 14.22 16.10 6.18
N GLN A 70 13.00 15.87 6.68
CA GLN A 70 12.55 14.55 7.10
C GLN A 70 12.35 13.64 5.90
N LEU A 71 11.71 14.13 4.82
CA LEU A 71 11.47 13.36 3.60
C LEU A 71 12.76 13.02 2.83
N SER A 72 13.82 13.82 2.97
CA SER A 72 15.13 13.57 2.37
C SER A 72 16.09 12.77 3.27
N MET A 73 15.61 12.18 4.36
CA MET A 73 16.45 11.44 5.30
C MET A 73 17.06 10.19 4.63
N LEU A 74 18.37 10.02 4.74
CA LEU A 74 19.06 8.84 4.23
C LEU A 74 18.90 7.64 5.17
N GLY A 75 18.80 6.46 4.57
CA GLY A 75 18.81 5.21 5.32
C GLY A 75 20.14 5.00 6.05
N PRO A 76 20.12 4.50 7.30
CA PRO A 76 21.35 4.21 8.02
C PRO A 76 22.06 2.99 7.40
N ASP A 77 23.38 2.87 7.63
CA ASP A 77 24.08 1.62 7.34
C ASP A 77 23.54 0.53 8.29
N TRP A 78 22.76 -0.39 7.74
CA TRP A 78 22.14 -1.48 8.49
C TRP A 78 23.15 -2.36 9.24
N ARG A 79 24.42 -2.34 8.83
CA ARG A 79 25.52 -3.10 9.48
C ARG A 79 26.03 -2.41 10.74
N GLN A 80 25.77 -1.12 10.91
CA GLN A 80 26.32 -0.28 11.98
C GLN A 80 25.22 0.41 12.81
N VAL A 81 24.07 -0.23 12.97
CA VAL A 81 22.98 0.34 13.78
C VAL A 81 23.29 0.27 15.27
N SER A 82 22.81 1.27 16.01
CA SER A 82 23.02 1.39 17.46
C SER A 82 22.25 0.35 18.28
N LYS A 83 21.17 -0.22 17.73
CA LYS A 83 20.32 -1.21 18.38
C LYS A 83 19.84 -2.27 17.40
N TRP A 84 19.78 -3.50 17.89
CA TRP A 84 19.25 -4.67 17.20
C TRP A 84 18.10 -5.24 18.04
N ASP A 85 16.97 -5.50 17.40
CA ASP A 85 15.84 -6.22 17.99
C ASP A 85 15.91 -7.69 17.54
N VAL A 86 15.53 -8.64 18.40
CA VAL A 86 15.46 -10.07 18.04
C VAL A 86 14.00 -10.47 17.84
N GLN A 87 13.64 -10.89 16.63
CA GLN A 87 12.30 -11.37 16.32
C GLN A 87 12.37 -12.77 15.71
N ASN A 88 11.74 -13.74 16.36
CA ASN A 88 11.74 -15.14 15.92
C ASN A 88 13.14 -15.71 15.64
N GLY A 89 14.15 -15.29 16.42
CA GLY A 89 15.55 -15.68 16.25
C GLY A 89 16.33 -14.89 15.20
N TYR A 90 15.72 -13.94 14.50
CA TYR A 90 16.38 -13.07 13.54
C TYR A 90 16.72 -11.71 14.16
N ASN A 91 17.95 -11.25 13.94
CA ASN A 91 18.38 -9.90 14.31
C ASN A 91 17.86 -8.90 13.30
N ILE A 92 17.03 -7.96 13.75
CA ILE A 92 16.45 -6.90 12.93
C ILE A 92 17.08 -5.57 13.35
N PRO A 93 17.73 -4.85 12.42
CA PRO A 93 18.34 -3.58 12.73
C PRO A 93 17.27 -2.52 13.04
N ARG A 94 17.45 -1.75 14.12
CA ARG A 94 16.56 -0.63 14.43
C ARG A 94 17.03 0.63 13.70
N TRP A 95 16.31 1.04 12.67
CA TRP A 95 16.68 2.19 11.81
C TRP A 95 16.28 3.58 12.34
N GLY A 96 15.72 3.67 13.56
CA GLY A 96 15.34 4.96 14.16
C GLY A 96 14.25 5.69 13.38
N GLU A 97 14.30 7.03 13.36
CA GLU A 97 13.29 7.88 12.73
C GLU A 97 13.15 7.63 11.22
N TYR A 98 14.24 7.28 10.54
CA TYR A 98 14.22 6.89 9.14
C TYR A 98 13.21 5.76 8.87
N ARG A 99 13.07 4.79 9.79
CA ARG A 99 12.11 3.68 9.63
C ARG A 99 10.68 4.17 9.48
N ASN A 100 10.32 5.25 10.17
CA ASN A 100 8.97 5.79 10.18
C ASN A 100 8.68 6.52 8.87
N VAL A 101 9.58 7.39 8.44
CA VAL A 101 9.49 8.10 7.15
C VAL A 101 9.49 7.10 5.99
N TRP A 102 10.42 6.15 6.00
CA TRP A 102 10.48 5.06 5.02
C TRP A 102 9.16 4.27 4.96
N ASN A 103 8.60 3.92 6.13
CA ASN A 103 7.33 3.19 6.19
C ASN A 103 6.22 4.01 5.58
N LEU A 104 6.13 5.29 5.94
CA LEU A 104 5.03 6.13 5.58
C LEU A 104 4.97 6.37 4.07
N ILE A 105 6.12 6.66 3.46
CA ILE A 105 6.26 6.79 2.00
C ILE A 105 5.78 5.51 1.31
N ARG A 106 6.16 4.34 1.83
CA ARG A 106 5.72 3.04 1.31
C ARG A 106 4.22 2.79 1.53
N GLU A 107 3.72 3.09 2.72
CA GLU A 107 2.34 2.84 3.14
C GLU A 107 1.34 3.61 2.27
N VAL A 108 1.62 4.88 1.93
CA VAL A 108 0.77 5.66 1.02
C VAL A 108 0.73 5.00 -0.36
N GLY A 109 1.89 4.57 -0.88
CA GLY A 109 2.00 3.88 -2.17
C GLY A 109 1.24 2.57 -2.23
N GLU A 110 1.46 1.70 -1.25
CA GLU A 110 0.77 0.40 -1.15
C GLU A 110 -0.75 0.59 -1.01
N SER A 111 -1.17 1.57 -0.21
CA SER A 111 -2.60 1.87 -0.03
C SER A 111 -3.21 2.40 -1.33
N ALA A 112 -2.53 3.30 -2.05
CA ALA A 112 -3.01 3.79 -3.34
C ALA A 112 -3.09 2.67 -4.39
N LEU A 113 -2.09 1.79 -4.44
CA LEU A 113 -2.13 0.60 -5.31
C LEU A 113 -3.34 -0.29 -4.99
N GLY A 114 -3.64 -0.53 -3.70
CA GLY A 114 -4.80 -1.30 -3.26
C GLY A 114 -6.15 -0.73 -3.73
N ILE A 115 -6.26 0.60 -3.85
CA ILE A 115 -7.47 1.26 -4.41
C ILE A 115 -7.67 0.80 -5.85
N PHE A 116 -6.67 0.99 -6.71
CA PHE A 116 -6.81 0.69 -8.15
C PHE A 116 -6.93 -0.81 -8.41
N MET A 117 -6.16 -1.61 -7.68
CA MET A 117 -6.27 -3.06 -7.76
C MET A 117 -7.68 -3.56 -7.41
N SER A 118 -8.47 -2.86 -6.59
CA SER A 118 -9.79 -3.33 -6.16
C SER A 118 -10.78 -3.60 -7.30
N GLY A 119 -10.62 -2.93 -8.45
CA GLY A 119 -11.59 -2.95 -9.56
C GLY A 119 -12.84 -2.11 -9.30
N ASP A 120 -12.95 -1.44 -8.14
CA ASP A 120 -14.09 -0.60 -7.80
C ASP A 120 -13.90 0.82 -8.34
N LYS A 121 -14.45 1.07 -9.53
CA LYS A 121 -14.38 2.38 -10.20
C LYS A 121 -14.99 3.52 -9.37
N SER A 122 -15.84 3.23 -8.38
CA SER A 122 -16.50 4.27 -7.57
C SER A 122 -15.54 5.03 -6.66
N ILE A 123 -14.33 4.50 -6.39
CA ILE A 123 -13.33 5.11 -5.51
C ILE A 123 -12.06 5.59 -6.25
N TYR A 124 -12.00 5.45 -7.58
CA TYR A 124 -10.81 5.81 -8.36
C TYR A 124 -10.54 7.31 -8.39
N GLN A 125 -11.59 8.14 -8.46
CA GLN A 125 -11.42 9.58 -8.46
C GLN A 125 -10.72 10.08 -7.18
N GLU A 126 -11.04 9.49 -6.03
CA GLU A 126 -10.33 9.76 -4.78
C GLU A 126 -8.90 9.20 -4.81
N GLY A 127 -8.69 8.03 -5.41
CA GLY A 127 -7.37 7.46 -5.65
C GLY A 127 -6.47 8.39 -6.46
N ASP A 128 -6.97 8.96 -7.55
CA ASP A 128 -6.21 9.87 -8.41
C ASP A 128 -5.81 11.16 -7.68
N LYS A 129 -6.71 11.73 -6.88
CA LYS A 129 -6.40 12.89 -6.02
C LYS A 129 -5.30 12.59 -5.01
N ILE A 130 -5.33 11.37 -4.43
CA ILE A 130 -4.29 10.90 -3.51
C ILE A 130 -2.95 10.80 -4.24
N MET A 131 -2.94 10.23 -5.45
CA MET A 131 -1.74 10.09 -6.27
C MET A 131 -1.15 11.44 -6.69
N GLU A 132 -1.99 12.37 -7.15
CA GLU A 132 -1.57 13.74 -7.50
C GLU A 132 -0.92 14.43 -6.29
N THR A 133 -1.57 14.34 -5.13
CA THR A 133 -1.05 14.93 -3.90
C THR A 133 0.26 14.27 -3.48
N LEU A 134 0.34 12.95 -3.53
CA LEU A 134 1.56 12.19 -3.21
C LEU A 134 2.73 12.61 -4.10
N PHE A 135 2.52 12.65 -5.42
CA PHE A 135 3.57 13.03 -6.37
C PHE A 135 4.04 14.47 -6.18
N SER A 136 3.13 15.38 -5.83
CA SER A 136 3.51 16.77 -5.52
C SER A 136 4.21 16.94 -4.16
N SER A 137 4.09 15.97 -3.24
CA SER A 137 4.62 16.06 -1.88
C SER A 137 6.03 15.48 -1.73
N ILE A 138 6.54 14.75 -2.73
CA ILE A 138 7.82 14.05 -2.66
C ILE A 138 8.78 14.59 -3.73
N ASP A 139 9.97 14.99 -3.29
CA ASP A 139 11.11 15.19 -4.19
C ASP A 139 11.77 13.83 -4.47
N TYR A 140 11.48 13.28 -5.63
CA TYR A 140 11.96 11.95 -6.03
C TYR A 140 13.48 11.89 -6.28
N ASP A 141 14.15 13.03 -6.46
CA ASP A 141 15.60 13.09 -6.58
C ASP A 141 16.31 13.02 -5.22
N GLN A 142 15.58 13.25 -4.13
CA GLN A 142 16.13 13.32 -2.76
C GLN A 142 15.55 12.28 -1.80
N VAL A 143 14.59 11.47 -2.24
CA VAL A 143 13.93 10.48 -1.38
C VAL A 143 14.70 9.16 -1.31
N SER A 144 14.98 8.69 -0.09
CA SER A 144 15.56 7.36 0.15
C SER A 144 14.47 6.40 0.62
N SER A 145 13.69 5.81 -0.30
CA SER A 145 12.72 4.77 0.06
C SER A 145 12.40 3.82 -1.10
N CYS A 146 12.23 2.54 -0.81
CA CYS A 146 11.70 1.58 -1.78
C CYS A 146 10.19 1.77 -2.03
N GLY A 147 9.52 2.62 -1.25
CA GLY A 147 8.10 2.97 -1.44
C GLY A 147 7.78 3.50 -2.84
N ILE A 148 8.76 4.11 -3.52
CA ILE A 148 8.64 4.64 -4.88
C ILE A 148 8.14 3.57 -5.87
N ILE A 149 8.53 2.30 -5.67
CA ILE A 149 8.09 1.19 -6.53
C ILE A 149 6.56 1.06 -6.49
N PHE A 150 5.96 1.25 -5.32
CA PHE A 150 4.51 1.18 -5.17
C PHE A 150 3.81 2.44 -5.71
N HIS A 151 4.46 3.60 -5.72
CA HIS A 151 3.92 4.80 -6.35
C HIS A 151 3.82 4.60 -7.87
N ILE A 152 4.89 4.06 -8.47
CA ILE A 152 4.93 3.75 -9.91
C ILE A 152 3.91 2.65 -10.24
N ALA A 153 3.82 1.61 -9.40
CA ALA A 153 2.84 0.54 -9.61
C ALA A 153 1.40 1.06 -9.51
N ALA A 154 1.09 1.90 -8.52
CA ALA A 154 -0.23 2.50 -8.38
C ALA A 154 -0.60 3.37 -9.58
N TYR A 155 0.36 4.15 -10.11
CA TYR A 155 0.16 4.91 -11.34
C TYR A 155 -0.19 4.01 -12.52
N TRP A 156 0.58 2.95 -12.77
CA TRP A 156 0.30 2.07 -13.90
C TRP A 156 -1.01 1.30 -13.74
N GLU A 157 -1.40 0.92 -12.53
CA GLU A 157 -2.71 0.32 -12.30
C GLU A 157 -3.87 1.31 -12.50
N SER A 158 -3.70 2.60 -12.14
CA SER A 158 -4.72 3.60 -12.45
C SER A 158 -4.89 3.79 -13.96
N GLN A 159 -3.79 3.78 -14.72
CA GLN A 159 -3.84 3.89 -16.18
C GLN A 159 -4.55 2.70 -16.83
N LYS A 160 -4.36 1.47 -16.34
CA LYS A 160 -5.10 0.30 -16.85
C LYS A 160 -6.60 0.43 -16.57
N ALA A 161 -6.96 0.93 -15.39
CA ALA A 161 -8.34 1.18 -15.00
C ALA A 161 -9.06 2.20 -15.90
N GLU A 162 -8.33 3.17 -16.48
CA GLU A 162 -8.86 4.15 -17.44
C GLU A 162 -9.09 3.56 -18.85
N VAL A 163 -8.29 2.57 -19.26
CA VAL A 163 -8.33 1.99 -20.63
C VAL A 163 -9.43 0.93 -20.80
N ASP A 164 -9.95 0.34 -19.72
CA ASP A 164 -11.11 -0.58 -19.75
C ASP A 164 -12.47 0.16 -19.95
N LEU A 165 -12.56 0.99 -20.99
CA LEU A 165 -13.77 1.70 -21.48
C LEU A 165 -14.29 1.13 -22.81
#